data_AF-A0A9Q3JIZ8-F1
#
_entry.id   AF-A0A9Q3JIZ8-F1
#
_cell.length_a   1.000
_cell.length_b   1.000
_cell.length_c   1.000
_cell.angle_alpha   90.00
_cell.angle_beta   90.00
_cell.angle_gamma   90.00
#
_symmetry.space_group_name_H-M   'P 1'
#
loop_
_entity.id
_entity.type
_entity.pdbx_description
1 polymer ?
#
loop_
_entity_poly.entity_id
_entity_poly.type
_entity_poly.pdbx_seq_one_letter_code
_entity_poly.pdbx_strand_id
1 'polypeptide(L)'
;MDLPPLSVHAYLEEEEPEGIETVLKVVPPAYEKHLDVFSKVKAEKIPPHCACDHHIKLEGILPPVGVIYSLSNHDSETLRS
;
A
#
# COMPACT_ATOMS: atom_id res chain seq x y z
N MET A 1 -5.02 36.03 -21.15
CA MET A 1 -5.91 35.05 -20.48
C MET A 1 -4.99 34.13 -19.71
N ASP A 2 -4.61 34.55 -18.50
CA ASP A 2 -3.75 33.75 -17.62
C ASP A 2 -4.58 32.60 -17.04
N LEU A 3 -4.13 31.36 -17.30
CA LEU A 3 -4.71 30.17 -16.69
C LEU A 3 -4.27 30.12 -15.22
N PRO A 4 -5.18 29.83 -14.27
CA PRO A 4 -4.77 29.62 -12.89
C PRO A 4 -3.91 28.35 -12.78
N PRO A 5 -2.94 28.31 -11.84
CA PRO A 5 -2.14 27.12 -11.60
C PRO A 5 -3.06 25.98 -11.16
N LEU A 6 -2.98 24.85 -11.85
CA LEU A 6 -3.64 23.61 -11.45
C LEU A 6 -3.14 23.24 -10.05
N SER A 7 -4.00 23.46 -9.05
CA SER A 7 -3.77 22.99 -7.69
C SER A 7 -3.56 21.48 -7.73
N VAL A 8 -2.41 21.04 -7.23
CA VAL A 8 -1.95 19.64 -7.18
C VAL A 8 -2.91 18.72 -6.40
N HIS A 9 -3.95 19.27 -5.78
CA HIS A 9 -4.93 18.55 -4.97
C HIS A 9 -6.23 18.15 -5.68
N ALA A 10 -6.41 18.45 -6.98
CA ALA A 10 -7.73 18.29 -7.62
C ALA A 10 -7.98 16.95 -8.36
N TYR A 11 -7.05 15.99 -8.31
CA TYR A 11 -7.32 14.60 -8.71
C TYR A 11 -6.75 13.65 -7.66
N LEU A 12 -7.19 13.81 -6.41
CA LEU A 12 -7.47 12.60 -5.66
C LEU A 12 -8.63 11.97 -6.42
N GLU A 13 -8.33 10.97 -7.26
CA GLU A 13 -9.35 9.97 -7.58
C GLU A 13 -9.83 9.48 -6.22
N GLU A 14 -10.97 9.99 -5.78
CA GLU A 14 -11.74 9.35 -4.74
C GLU A 14 -12.16 8.02 -5.35
N GLU A 15 -11.29 7.03 -5.21
CA GLU A 15 -11.64 5.66 -5.50
C GLU A 15 -12.73 5.31 -4.51
N GLU A 16 -13.97 5.45 -4.98
CA GLU A 16 -15.16 5.08 -4.26
C GLU A 16 -14.88 3.69 -3.66
N PRO A 17 -14.97 3.51 -2.34
CA PRO A 17 -14.54 2.27 -1.72
C PRO A 17 -15.35 1.16 -2.35
N GLU A 18 -14.70 0.32 -3.16
CA GLU A 18 -15.35 -0.79 -3.85
C GLU A 18 -16.17 -1.56 -2.83
N GLY A 19 -17.49 -1.42 -2.92
CA GLY A 19 -18.40 -2.00 -1.96
C GLY A 19 -18.28 -3.53 -2.03
N ILE A 20 -18.52 -4.20 -0.91
CA ILE A 20 -18.59 -5.67 -0.84
C ILE A 20 -19.47 -6.32 -1.94
N GLU A 21 -20.45 -5.57 -2.49
CA GLU A 21 -21.28 -5.98 -3.62
C GLU A 21 -20.54 -6.12 -4.96
N THR A 22 -19.50 -5.34 -5.22
CA THR A 22 -18.69 -5.48 -6.45
C THR A 22 -17.81 -6.72 -6.35
N VAL A 23 -17.20 -6.93 -5.19
CA VAL A 23 -16.34 -8.08 -4.88
C VAL A 23 -17.11 -9.40 -4.98
N LEU A 24 -18.34 -9.45 -4.47
CA LEU A 24 -19.23 -10.62 -4.56
C LEU A 24 -19.48 -11.12 -5.98
N LYS A 25 -19.46 -10.22 -6.98
CA LYS A 25 -19.71 -10.59 -8.38
C LYS A 25 -18.51 -11.30 -9.03
N VAL A 26 -17.32 -11.14 -8.47
CA VAL A 26 -16.06 -11.64 -9.02
C VAL A 26 -15.53 -12.83 -8.24
N VAL A 27 -15.78 -12.88 -6.94
CA VAL A 27 -15.28 -13.92 -6.05
C VAL A 27 -16.03 -15.24 -6.28
N PRO A 28 -15.33 -16.38 -6.46
CA PRO A 28 -15.99 -17.68 -6.59
C PRO A 28 -16.84 -18.05 -5.37
N PRO A 29 -17.94 -18.81 -5.54
CA PRO A 29 -18.87 -19.13 -4.43
C PRO A 29 -18.20 -19.79 -3.21
N ALA A 30 -17.15 -20.57 -3.43
CA ALA A 30 -16.38 -21.22 -2.36
C ALA A 30 -15.74 -20.24 -1.36
N TYR A 31 -15.57 -18.97 -1.76
CA TYR A 31 -14.88 -17.95 -0.98
C TYR A 31 -15.81 -16.84 -0.46
N GLU A 32 -17.14 -16.96 -0.64
CA GLU A 32 -18.12 -15.98 -0.12
C GLU A 32 -18.00 -15.74 1.40
N LYS A 33 -17.53 -16.74 2.15
CA LYS A 33 -17.29 -16.60 3.60
C LYS A 33 -16.05 -15.77 3.96
N HIS A 34 -15.20 -15.43 2.97
CA HIS A 34 -13.94 -14.70 3.15
C HIS A 34 -13.92 -13.38 2.35
N LEU A 35 -15.08 -12.80 2.06
CA LEU A 35 -15.18 -11.54 1.31
C LEU A 35 -14.41 -10.40 1.97
N ASP A 36 -14.23 -10.47 3.28
CA ASP A 36 -13.44 -9.51 4.03
C ASP A 36 -11.95 -9.51 3.66
N VAL A 37 -11.41 -10.64 3.23
CA VAL A 37 -10.02 -10.76 2.74
C VAL A 37 -9.83 -9.97 1.44
N PHE A 38 -10.88 -9.82 0.65
CA PHE A 38 -10.87 -9.09 -0.62
C PHE A 38 -11.24 -7.61 -0.46
N SER A 39 -11.45 -7.13 0.77
CA SER A 39 -11.76 -5.72 1.02
C SER A 39 -10.52 -4.85 0.88
N LYS A 40 -10.53 -3.95 -0.11
CA LYS A 40 -9.45 -2.97 -0.32
C LYS A 40 -9.14 -2.14 0.94
N VAL A 41 -10.19 -1.64 1.59
CA VAL A 41 -10.08 -0.84 2.83
C VAL A 41 -9.43 -1.60 3.99
N LYS A 42 -9.64 -2.93 4.08
CA LYS A 42 -8.97 -3.76 5.08
C LYS A 42 -7.53 -4.06 4.68
N ALA A 43 -7.26 -4.27 3.39
CA ALA A 43 -5.93 -4.57 2.87
C ALA A 43 -4.95 -3.39 2.99
N GLU A 44 -5.44 -2.15 2.94
CA GLU A 44 -4.62 -0.95 3.17
C GLU A 44 -4.11 -0.81 4.61
N LYS A 45 -4.68 -1.58 5.55
CA LYS A 45 -4.28 -1.56 6.95
C LYS A 45 -3.32 -2.70 7.24
N ILE A 46 -2.21 -2.36 7.88
CA ILE A 46 -1.25 -3.36 8.38
C ILE A 46 -1.98 -4.25 9.40
N PRO A 47 -1.92 -5.58 9.25
CA PRO A 47 -2.52 -6.49 10.23
C PRO A 47 -1.83 -6.32 11.61
N PRO A 48 -2.54 -6.59 12.71
CA PRO A 48 -1.93 -6.53 14.03
C PRO A 48 -0.78 -7.55 14.14
N HIS A 49 0.24 -7.20 14.93
CA HIS A 49 1.32 -8.11 15.28
C HIS A 49 0.78 -9.45 15.79
N CYS A 50 1.36 -10.55 15.32
CA CYS A 50 0.94 -11.89 15.69
C CYS A 50 2.08 -12.69 16.34
N ALA A 51 1.74 -13.78 17.04
CA ALA A 51 2.72 -14.62 17.73
C ALA A 51 3.75 -15.27 16.79
N CYS A 52 3.46 -15.32 15.48
CA CYS A 52 4.32 -15.87 14.44
C CYS A 52 5.15 -14.80 13.72
N ASP A 53 5.11 -13.55 14.17
CA ASP A 53 5.95 -12.48 13.62
C ASP A 53 7.42 -12.89 13.70
N HIS A 54 8.17 -12.66 12.63
CA HIS A 54 9.59 -13.01 12.59
C HIS A 54 10.36 -12.11 13.56
N HIS A 55 10.87 -12.71 14.63
CA HIS A 55 11.74 -12.02 15.58
C HIS A 55 13.19 -12.03 15.07
N ILE A 56 13.72 -10.85 14.77
CA ILE A 56 15.14 -10.68 14.44
C ILE A 56 15.91 -10.51 15.75
N LYS A 57 16.61 -11.58 16.17
CA LYS A 57 17.51 -11.51 17.31
C LYS A 57 18.77 -10.74 16.91
N LEU A 58 19.02 -9.63 17.59
CA LEU A 58 20.24 -8.84 17.38
C LEU A 58 21.41 -9.48 18.13
N GLU A 59 22.53 -9.71 17.43
CA GLU A 59 23.77 -10.24 18.00
C GLU A 59 24.96 -9.37 17.54
N GLY A 60 25.91 -9.10 18.44
CA GLY A 60 27.13 -8.34 18.10
C GLY A 60 26.99 -6.82 18.11
N ILE A 61 27.81 -6.14 17.30
CA ILE A 61 27.89 -4.67 17.21
C ILE A 61 26.88 -4.19 16.16
N LEU A 62 26.17 -3.09 16.46
CA LEU A 62 25.25 -2.45 15.52
C LEU A 62 26.02 -2.04 14.23
N PRO A 63 25.51 -2.39 13.03
CA PRO A 63 26.15 -1.97 11.80
C PRO A 63 26.19 -0.43 11.70
N PRO A 64 27.23 0.14 11.07
CA PRO A 64 27.28 1.57 10.82
C PRO A 64 26.12 1.98 9.91
N VAL A 65 25.55 3.16 10.18
CA VAL A 65 24.54 3.76 9.29
C VAL A 65 25.20 4.10 7.96
N GLY A 66 24.82 3.38 6.90
CA GLY A 66 25.33 3.61 5.55
C GLY A 66 24.73 4.85 4.90
N VAL A 67 25.44 5.43 3.92
CA VAL A 67 24.86 6.43 3.03
C VAL A 67 23.92 5.75 2.03
N ILE A 68 22.78 6.38 1.76
CA ILE A 68 21.91 5.94 0.67
C ILE A 68 22.56 6.40 -0.65
N TYR A 69 22.81 5.47 -1.56
CA TYR A 69 23.32 5.81 -2.89
C TYR A 69 22.29 6.64 -3.66
N SER A 70 22.77 7.63 -4.42
CA SER A 70 21.90 8.44 -5.28
C SER A 70 21.25 7.56 -6.33
N LEU A 71 19.92 7.55 -6.36
CA LEU A 71 19.14 6.92 -7.40
C LEU A 71 19.04 7.86 -8.61
N SER A 72 18.92 7.30 -9.81
CA SER A 72 18.57 8.10 -10.99
C SER A 72 17.11 8.57 -10.89
N ASN A 73 16.73 9.59 -11.67
CA ASN A 73 15.34 10.06 -11.70
C ASN A 73 14.38 8.92 -12.07
N HIS A 74 14.76 8.11 -13.06
CA HIS A 74 13.98 6.95 -13.51
C HIS A 74 13.77 5.91 -12.39
N ASP A 75 14.82 5.57 -11.64
CA ASP A 75 14.72 4.62 -10.53
C ASP A 75 13.85 5.19 -9.41
N SER A 76 13.97 6.49 -9.14
CA SER A 76 13.18 7.18 -8.11
C SER A 76 11.71 7.31 -8.48
N GLU A 77 11.38 7.47 -9.76
CA GLU A 77 10.01 7.50 -10.27
C GLU A 77 9.38 6.11 -10.19
N THR A 78 10.13 5.08 -10.58
CA THR A 78 9.68 3.68 -10.55
C THR A 78 9.39 3.19 -9.12
N LEU A 79 10.15 3.64 -8.12
CA LEU A 79 9.94 3.24 -6.72
C LEU A 79 8.83 4.02 -6.01
N ARG A 80 8.37 5.13 -6.58
CA ARG A 80 7.29 5.96 -6.00
C ARG A 80 5.90 5.57 -6.49
N SER A 81 5.80 4.83 -7.60
CA SER A 81 4.56 4.29 -8.15
C SER A 81 4.18 2.98 -7.47
#